data_AF-K4EKD5-F1
#
_entry.id   AF-K4EKD5-F1
#
_cell.length_a   1.000
_cell.length_b   1.000
_cell.length_c   1.000
_cell.angle_alpha   90.00
_cell.angle_beta   90.00
_cell.angle_gamma   90.00
#
_symmetry.space_group_name_H-M   'P 1'
#
loop_
_entity.id
_entity.type
_entity.pdbx_description
1 polymer ?
#
loop_
_entity_poly.entity_id
_entity_poly.type
_entity_poly.pdbx_seq_one_letter_code
_entity_poly.pdbx_strand_id
1 'polypeptide(L)'
;AVGFQAFIKKQPKYLKLGAIDVERLKNTPVKSPEGSQKRSPSSTNDLTATFIVDGMHCKSCVSNIESALSTLQYVSSTAVSLENRSAIVKYNASSATPEALRKTIESVSPGQYKVSIASDVESTSNSPSSSSLQKVPLNIVSQPLTQETVINISGMTCNSCVQSIEGLISKRPGVKSIRVSLANSTGTAEYDPLL
;
A
#
# COMPACT_ATOMS: atom_id res chain seq x y z
N ALA A 1 -22.27 -10.42 55.62
CA ALA A 1 -21.45 -9.21 55.45
C ALA A 1 -20.07 -9.65 54.97
N VAL A 2 -19.56 -9.08 53.87
CA VAL A 2 -18.14 -8.68 53.68
C VAL A 2 -17.99 -8.06 52.28
N GLY A 3 -18.15 -6.74 52.21
CA GLY A 3 -17.69 -5.95 51.06
C GLY A 3 -16.19 -5.68 51.20
N PHE A 4 -15.47 -5.64 50.08
CA PHE A 4 -14.06 -5.29 50.06
C PHE A 4 -13.89 -3.76 50.10
N GLN A 5 -13.12 -3.27 51.08
CA GLN A 5 -12.84 -1.85 51.27
C GLN A 5 -11.65 -1.43 50.39
N ALA A 6 -11.86 -0.53 49.43
CA ALA A 6 -10.79 0.07 48.62
C ALA A 6 -10.43 1.46 49.15
N PHE A 7 -9.13 1.77 49.21
CA PHE A 7 -8.60 3.08 49.65
C PHE A 7 -7.72 3.70 48.56
N ILE A 8 -7.95 4.97 48.24
CA ILE A 8 -7.14 5.77 47.30
C ILE A 8 -5.94 6.33 48.06
N LYS A 9 -4.73 5.84 47.79
CA LYS A 9 -3.52 6.19 48.56
C LYS A 9 -2.85 7.52 48.17
N LYS A 10 -3.29 8.23 47.12
CA LYS A 10 -2.73 9.55 46.76
C LYS A 10 -3.78 10.42 46.06
N GLN A 11 -4.06 11.60 46.63
CA GLN A 11 -4.80 12.66 45.96
C GLN A 11 -3.86 13.40 44.99
N PRO A 12 -4.21 13.60 43.71
CA PRO A 12 -3.48 14.53 42.86
C PRO A 12 -3.72 15.95 43.36
N LYS A 13 -2.63 16.68 43.64
CA LYS A 13 -2.70 18.13 43.91
C LYS A 13 -3.24 18.82 42.65
N TYR A 14 -4.43 19.39 42.76
CA TYR A 14 -5.01 20.24 41.73
C TYR A 14 -4.09 21.44 41.51
N LEU A 15 -3.73 21.70 40.26
CA LEU A 15 -2.93 22.87 39.89
C LEU A 15 -3.83 24.11 39.96
N LYS A 16 -3.47 25.08 40.81
CA LYS A 16 -4.14 26.38 40.83
C LYS A 16 -3.83 27.13 39.54
N LEU A 17 -4.86 27.41 38.74
CA LEU A 17 -4.78 28.36 37.63
C LEU A 17 -4.63 29.77 38.23
N GLY A 18 -3.44 30.36 38.10
CA GLY A 18 -3.24 31.80 38.29
C GLY A 18 -3.87 32.60 37.16
N ALA A 19 -4.16 33.87 37.41
CA ALA A 19 -4.74 34.78 36.43
C ALA A 19 -3.92 34.82 35.13
N ILE A 20 -4.59 34.61 34.00
CA ILE A 20 -4.04 34.79 32.67
C ILE A 20 -3.76 36.28 32.42
N ASP A 21 -2.49 36.66 32.46
CA ASP A 21 -2.04 37.98 31.98
C ASP A 21 -1.98 37.96 30.44
N VAL A 22 -2.82 38.76 29.80
CA VAL A 22 -3.10 38.69 28.35
C VAL A 22 -2.06 39.43 27.51
N GLU A 23 -0.97 39.96 28.10
CA GLU A 23 -0.01 40.80 27.38
C GLU A 23 1.22 40.06 26.80
N ARG A 24 1.33 38.73 26.96
CA ARG A 24 2.43 37.94 26.37
C ARG A 24 2.14 37.23 25.05
N LEU A 25 0.94 37.38 24.47
CA LEU A 25 0.56 36.72 23.20
C LEU A 25 1.06 37.39 21.91
N LYS A 26 1.93 38.40 21.98
CA LYS A 26 2.28 39.19 20.78
C LYS A 26 3.63 38.84 20.13
N ASN A 27 4.58 38.23 20.83
CA ASN A 27 5.90 37.95 20.25
C ASN A 27 6.60 36.74 20.89
N THR A 28 6.46 35.56 20.27
CA THR A 28 7.46 34.47 20.38
C THR A 28 7.36 33.53 19.17
N PRO A 29 8.46 33.18 18.50
CA PRO A 29 8.45 32.22 17.40
C PRO A 29 8.15 30.82 17.94
N VAL A 30 7.20 30.14 17.32
CA VAL A 30 6.75 28.80 17.72
C VAL A 30 7.89 27.79 17.47
N LYS A 31 8.63 27.45 18.52
CA LYS A 31 9.35 26.17 18.66
C LYS A 31 8.46 25.23 19.48
N SER A 32 7.78 24.33 18.80
CA SER A 32 7.12 23.17 19.42
C SER A 32 8.05 21.96 19.38
N PRO A 33 8.10 21.13 20.45
CA PRO A 33 8.96 19.94 20.53
C PRO A 33 8.30 18.69 19.92
N GLU A 34 9.15 17.93 19.22
CA GLU A 34 9.12 16.50 18.83
C GLU A 34 7.81 15.68 18.84
N GLY A 35 7.46 15.24 17.62
CA GLY A 35 6.49 14.19 17.30
C GLY A 35 6.49 13.90 15.80
N SER A 36 7.66 13.53 15.27
CA SER A 36 7.95 13.08 13.90
C SER A 36 7.44 13.96 12.74
N GLN A 37 8.19 15.03 12.49
CA GLN A 37 8.32 15.58 11.15
C GLN A 37 8.92 14.51 10.22
N LYS A 38 8.23 14.15 9.14
CA LYS A 38 8.91 13.66 7.94
C LYS A 38 8.85 14.72 6.85
N ARG A 39 9.85 15.60 6.96
CA ARG A 39 10.67 16.18 5.90
C ARG A 39 10.19 15.83 4.48
N SER A 40 9.75 16.87 3.76
CA SER A 40 9.93 17.14 2.32
C SER A 40 10.41 15.97 1.43
N PRO A 41 9.73 15.68 0.30
CA PRO A 41 10.27 14.75 -0.70
C PRO A 41 11.44 15.43 -1.43
N SER A 42 12.66 15.16 -0.98
CA SER A 42 13.85 15.24 -1.83
C SER A 42 13.76 14.08 -2.82
N SER A 43 13.99 14.34 -4.11
CA SER A 43 13.95 13.36 -5.20
C SER A 43 14.71 12.07 -4.86
N THR A 44 13.99 11.05 -4.41
CA THR A 44 14.48 9.68 -4.17
C THR A 44 13.42 8.71 -4.69
N ASN A 45 13.83 7.60 -5.30
CA ASN A 45 12.95 6.60 -5.93
C ASN A 45 12.18 5.76 -4.88
N ASP A 46 11.47 6.43 -3.97
CA ASP A 46 10.64 5.79 -2.97
C ASP A 46 9.21 5.57 -3.48
N LEU A 47 8.80 4.31 -3.47
CA LEU A 47 7.43 3.89 -3.75
C LEU A 47 6.71 3.62 -2.43
N THR A 48 5.40 3.79 -2.47
CA THR A 48 4.52 3.46 -1.35
C THR A 48 3.62 2.30 -1.76
N ALA A 49 3.74 1.17 -1.06
CA ALA A 49 2.85 0.03 -1.22
C ALA A 49 1.88 -0.05 -0.04
N THR A 50 0.63 -0.40 -0.35
CA THR A 50 -0.39 -0.67 0.65
C THR A 50 -0.73 -2.15 0.66
N PHE A 51 -0.64 -2.76 1.83
CA PHE A 51 -0.93 -4.18 2.05
C PHE A 51 -2.16 -4.30 2.95
N ILE A 52 -3.11 -5.14 2.56
CA ILE A 52 -4.18 -5.61 3.44
C ILE A 52 -3.64 -6.81 4.18
N VAL A 53 -3.72 -6.77 5.51
CA VAL A 53 -3.21 -7.83 6.37
C VAL A 53 -4.38 -8.40 7.15
N ASP A 54 -4.81 -9.59 6.78
CA ASP A 54 -5.82 -10.34 7.50
C ASP A 54 -5.15 -11.14 8.64
N GLY A 55 -5.85 -11.28 9.78
CA GLY A 55 -5.34 -11.95 10.98
C GLY A 55 -4.75 -11.02 12.06
N MET A 56 -4.52 -9.73 11.78
CA MET A 56 -4.07 -8.77 12.80
C MET A 56 -5.19 -8.42 13.81
N HIS A 57 -5.09 -8.94 15.03
CA HIS A 57 -6.13 -8.77 16.07
C HIS A 57 -5.69 -7.92 17.28
N CYS A 58 -4.39 -7.64 17.44
CA CYS A 58 -3.86 -6.99 18.63
C CYS A 58 -2.83 -5.91 18.29
N LYS A 59 -2.70 -4.90 19.16
CA LYS A 59 -1.65 -3.86 19.07
C LYS A 59 -0.24 -4.45 19.04
N SER A 60 -0.01 -5.56 19.75
CA SER A 60 1.27 -6.26 19.69
C SER A 60 1.61 -6.81 18.30
N CYS A 61 0.61 -7.22 17.51
CA CYS A 61 0.82 -7.67 16.13
C CYS A 61 1.30 -6.52 15.24
N VAL A 62 0.71 -5.32 15.41
CA VAL A 62 1.10 -4.10 14.70
C VAL A 62 2.56 -3.78 14.94
N SER A 63 2.95 -3.69 16.21
CA SER A 63 4.32 -3.33 16.58
C SER A 63 5.33 -4.37 16.09
N ASN A 64 4.97 -5.65 16.06
CA ASN A 64 5.82 -6.70 15.52
C ASN A 64 6.04 -6.55 14.01
N ILE A 65 4.97 -6.28 13.25
CA ILE A 65 5.04 -6.05 11.82
C ILE A 65 5.83 -4.76 11.51
N GLU A 66 5.54 -3.66 12.21
CA GLU A 66 6.25 -2.39 12.04
C GLU A 66 7.74 -2.54 12.33
N SER A 67 8.11 -3.26 13.40
CA SER A 67 9.51 -3.51 13.76
C SER A 67 10.23 -4.38 12.72
N ALA A 68 9.58 -5.44 12.25
CA ALA A 68 10.13 -6.32 11.22
C ALA A 68 10.41 -5.56 9.91
N LEU A 69 9.46 -4.73 9.49
CA LEU A 69 9.61 -3.91 8.29
C LEU A 69 10.62 -2.78 8.46
N SER A 70 10.65 -2.13 9.63
CA SER A 70 11.62 -1.05 9.92
C SER A 70 13.06 -1.54 10.03
N THR A 71 13.28 -2.84 10.24
CA THR A 71 14.63 -3.44 10.28
C THR A 71 15.23 -3.60 8.87
N LEU A 72 14.41 -3.52 7.82
CA LEU A 72 14.84 -3.70 6.45
C LEU A 72 15.54 -2.44 5.93
N GLN A 73 16.78 -2.57 5.45
CA GLN A 73 17.61 -1.47 4.92
C GLN A 73 16.93 -0.68 3.78
N TYR A 74 16.05 -1.33 3.02
CA TYR A 74 15.35 -0.75 1.87
C TYR A 74 14.01 -0.09 2.23
N VAL A 75 13.60 -0.13 3.51
CA VAL A 75 12.36 0.47 3.99
C VAL A 75 12.66 1.82 4.61
N SER A 76 12.02 2.86 4.09
CA SER A 76 12.16 4.22 4.60
C SER A 76 11.14 4.53 5.70
N SER A 77 9.91 4.03 5.58
CA SER A 77 8.83 4.30 6.54
C SER A 77 7.80 3.18 6.51
N THR A 78 7.22 2.88 7.66
CA THR A 78 6.11 1.93 7.81
C THR A 78 5.03 2.59 8.64
N ALA A 79 3.78 2.28 8.35
CA ALA A 79 2.63 2.70 9.13
C ALA A 79 1.56 1.61 9.05
N VAL A 80 1.19 1.04 10.18
CA VAL A 80 0.21 -0.06 10.23
C VAL A 80 -1.04 0.37 10.99
N SER A 81 -2.22 0.13 10.41
CA SER A 81 -3.51 0.50 10.98
C SER A 81 -4.38 -0.73 11.24
N LEU A 82 -4.68 -0.99 12.52
CA LEU A 82 -5.66 -2.00 12.96
C LEU A 82 -7.08 -1.68 12.50
N GLU A 83 -7.42 -0.40 12.49
CA GLU A 83 -8.75 0.07 12.10
C GLU A 83 -9.04 -0.26 10.64
N ASN A 84 -8.07 0.04 9.77
CA ASN A 84 -8.20 -0.19 8.33
C ASN A 84 -7.71 -1.58 7.88
N ARG A 85 -7.19 -2.40 8.80
CA ARG A 85 -6.57 -3.71 8.51
C ARG A 85 -5.50 -3.63 7.41
N SER A 86 -4.75 -2.53 7.42
CA SER A 86 -3.84 -2.17 6.33
C SER A 86 -2.47 -1.75 6.85
N ALA A 87 -1.42 -2.15 6.14
CA ALA A 87 -0.04 -1.73 6.36
C ALA A 87 0.43 -0.92 5.14
N ILE A 88 0.87 0.31 5.38
CA ILE A 88 1.43 1.22 4.38
C ILE A 88 2.94 1.21 4.57
N VAL A 89 3.68 0.93 3.49
CA VAL A 89 5.13 0.82 3.53
C VAL A 89 5.73 1.68 2.42
N LYS A 90 6.62 2.58 2.82
CA LYS A 90 7.45 3.38 1.92
C LYS A 90 8.81 2.73 1.77
N TYR A 91 9.15 2.29 0.57
CA TYR A 91 10.35 1.51 0.27
C TYR A 91 11.01 2.01 -1.01
N ASN A 92 12.28 1.65 -1.19
CA ASN A 92 13.01 1.99 -2.41
C ASN A 92 12.76 0.94 -3.51
N ALA A 93 12.21 1.33 -4.66
CA ALA A 93 11.89 0.40 -5.75
C ALA A 93 13.13 -0.18 -6.45
N SER A 94 14.30 0.44 -6.30
CA SER A 94 15.55 -0.10 -6.86
C SER A 94 16.14 -1.22 -6.01
N SER A 95 15.72 -1.36 -4.76
CA SER A 95 16.28 -2.34 -3.81
C SER A 95 15.30 -3.42 -3.34
N ALA A 96 13.99 -3.20 -3.51
CA ALA A 96 12.98 -4.16 -3.08
C ALA A 96 11.75 -4.15 -3.99
N THR A 97 11.07 -5.30 -4.02
CA THR A 97 9.78 -5.48 -4.68
C THR A 97 8.66 -5.56 -3.65
N PRO A 98 7.41 -5.20 -4.01
CA PRO A 98 6.28 -5.31 -3.10
C PRO A 98 6.02 -6.77 -2.68
N GLU A 99 6.38 -7.74 -3.53
CA GLU A 99 6.32 -9.17 -3.21
C GLU A 99 7.29 -9.57 -2.09
N ALA A 100 8.51 -9.02 -2.09
CA ALA A 100 9.48 -9.27 -1.03
C ALA A 100 8.96 -8.75 0.32
N LEU A 101 8.39 -7.54 0.33
CA LEU A 101 7.76 -6.95 1.51
C LEU A 101 6.59 -7.80 2.03
N ARG A 102 5.71 -8.24 1.13
CA ARG A 102 4.62 -9.16 1.46
C ARG A 102 5.14 -10.41 2.14
N LYS A 103 6.16 -11.06 1.55
CA LYS A 103 6.77 -12.27 2.08
C LYS A 103 7.41 -12.06 3.45
N THR A 104 8.04 -10.89 3.67
CA THR A 104 8.55 -10.51 4.98
C THR A 104 7.44 -10.45 6.01
N ILE A 105 6.30 -9.79 5.70
CA ILE A 105 5.15 -9.69 6.61
C ILE A 105 4.56 -11.08 6.91
N GLU A 106 4.40 -11.94 5.91
CA GLU A 106 3.92 -13.32 6.09
C GLU A 106 4.89 -14.15 6.95
N SER A 107 6.20 -13.92 6.84
CA SER A 107 7.22 -14.58 7.66
C SER A 107 7.27 -14.11 9.12
N VAL A 108 6.69 -12.95 9.45
CA VAL A 108 6.57 -12.49 10.86
C VAL A 108 5.73 -13.48 11.67
N SER A 109 4.71 -14.09 11.06
CA SER A 109 3.93 -15.16 11.68
C SER A 109 3.37 -16.10 10.60
N PRO A 110 4.17 -17.11 10.18
CA PRO A 110 3.77 -18.01 9.09
C PRO A 110 2.47 -18.73 9.44
N GLY A 111 1.47 -18.62 8.56
CA GLY A 111 0.16 -19.25 8.71
C GLY A 111 -0.88 -18.45 9.51
N GLN A 112 -0.50 -17.31 10.10
CA GLN A 112 -1.44 -16.46 10.86
C GLN A 112 -1.83 -15.17 10.14
N TYR A 113 -0.96 -14.66 9.26
CA TYR A 113 -1.24 -13.45 8.49
C TYR A 113 -1.46 -13.80 7.02
N LYS A 114 -2.56 -13.31 6.45
CA LYS A 114 -2.83 -13.38 5.02
C LYS A 114 -2.71 -11.99 4.42
N VAL A 115 -1.67 -11.78 3.62
CA VAL A 115 -1.32 -10.47 3.09
C VAL A 115 -1.74 -10.35 1.63
N SER A 116 -2.40 -9.25 1.26
CA SER A 116 -2.82 -8.94 -0.10
C SER A 116 -2.39 -7.51 -0.44
N ILE A 117 -2.02 -7.25 -1.68
CA ILE A 117 -1.56 -5.91 -2.09
C ILE A 117 -2.79 -5.14 -2.57
N ALA A 118 -3.11 -4.02 -1.90
CA ALA A 118 -4.31 -3.21 -2.20
C ALA A 118 -4.08 -2.19 -3.31
N SER A 119 -2.85 -1.70 -3.49
CA SER A 119 -2.52 -0.80 -4.59
C SER A 119 -1.02 -0.85 -4.85
N ASP A 120 -0.68 -1.19 -6.08
CA ASP A 120 0.63 -1.02 -6.68
C ASP A 120 0.41 0.02 -7.80
N VAL A 121 1.24 1.06 -7.84
CA VAL A 121 1.41 1.77 -9.11
C VAL A 121 2.23 0.82 -9.98
N GLU A 122 1.50 0.03 -10.77
CA GLU A 122 1.92 -0.64 -11.99
C GLU A 122 3.37 -1.18 -12.01
N SER A 123 3.56 -2.39 -11.49
CA SER A 123 4.61 -3.30 -11.91
C SER A 123 4.15 -4.75 -11.76
N THR A 124 3.61 -5.21 -12.88
CA THR A 124 3.22 -6.58 -13.23
C THR A 124 4.25 -7.61 -12.76
N SER A 125 3.87 -8.43 -11.78
CA SER A 125 4.48 -9.74 -11.56
C SER A 125 3.41 -10.76 -11.20
N ASN A 126 3.16 -11.63 -12.18
CA ASN A 126 2.86 -13.06 -12.08
C ASN A 126 2.27 -13.56 -10.75
N SER A 127 0.98 -13.91 -10.79
CA SER A 127 0.43 -14.87 -9.84
C SER A 127 0.91 -16.28 -10.21
N PRO A 128 1.59 -17.03 -9.32
CA PRO A 128 1.68 -18.48 -9.45
C PRO A 128 0.38 -19.08 -8.90
N SER A 129 -0.45 -19.65 -9.75
CA SER A 129 -1.44 -20.65 -9.34
C SER A 129 -1.03 -21.99 -9.92
N SER A 130 -0.77 -22.93 -9.02
CA SER A 130 -0.39 -24.30 -9.32
C SER A 130 -1.48 -25.02 -10.11
N SER A 131 -1.14 -25.52 -11.30
CA SER A 131 -1.24 -26.95 -11.62
C SER A 131 -0.93 -27.20 -13.09
N SER A 132 -0.17 -28.27 -13.31
CA SER A 132 0.05 -28.98 -14.57
C SER A 132 1.29 -28.59 -15.37
N LEU A 133 2.19 -29.58 -15.44
CA LEU A 133 3.45 -29.63 -16.17
C LEU A 133 3.28 -29.16 -17.62
N GLN A 134 4.10 -28.20 -18.06
CA GLN A 134 4.76 -28.22 -19.37
C GLN A 134 5.79 -27.07 -19.52
N LYS A 135 7.06 -27.45 -19.39
CA LYS A 135 8.21 -27.01 -20.19
C LYS A 135 8.46 -25.49 -20.33
N VAL A 136 9.34 -24.96 -19.47
CA VAL A 136 10.22 -23.81 -19.80
C VAL A 136 11.18 -24.21 -20.93
N PRO A 137 11.49 -23.29 -21.87
CA PRO A 137 12.70 -22.49 -21.67
C PRO A 137 12.62 -21.01 -22.15
N LEU A 138 13.31 -20.16 -21.37
CA LEU A 138 14.06 -18.93 -21.74
C LEU A 138 13.47 -17.99 -22.81
N ASN A 139 13.23 -16.70 -22.45
CA ASN A 139 14.01 -15.57 -22.99
C ASN A 139 13.58 -14.17 -22.52
N ILE A 140 14.60 -13.41 -22.12
CA ILE A 140 14.92 -12.02 -22.51
C ILE A 140 14.01 -10.88 -22.01
N VAL A 141 14.59 -10.14 -21.06
CA VAL A 141 14.49 -8.68 -20.93
C VAL A 141 14.34 -8.02 -22.31
N SER A 142 13.13 -7.56 -22.62
CA SER A 142 12.90 -6.57 -23.66
C SER A 142 12.19 -5.42 -22.99
N GLN A 143 12.81 -4.25 -22.97
CA GLN A 143 12.17 -3.00 -22.55
C GLN A 143 10.77 -2.91 -23.17
N PRO A 144 9.70 -2.55 -22.42
CA PRO A 144 8.47 -2.20 -23.07
C PRO A 144 8.68 -0.83 -23.73
N LEU A 145 8.91 -0.84 -25.04
CA LEU A 145 8.70 0.35 -25.88
C LEU A 145 7.21 0.65 -26.07
N THR A 146 6.34 -0.06 -25.35
CA THR A 146 4.90 -0.02 -25.45
C THR A 146 4.30 0.73 -24.27
N GLN A 147 3.33 1.58 -24.58
CA GLN A 147 2.60 2.38 -23.61
C GLN A 147 1.27 1.70 -23.27
N GLU A 148 0.92 1.71 -21.98
CA GLU A 148 -0.40 1.29 -21.50
C GLU A 148 -1.33 2.50 -21.38
N THR A 149 -2.59 2.36 -21.78
CA THR A 149 -3.62 3.37 -21.56
C THR A 149 -4.94 2.74 -21.15
N VAL A 150 -5.64 3.41 -20.22
CA VAL A 150 -6.95 3.01 -19.72
C VAL A 150 -8.02 3.91 -20.33
N ILE A 151 -8.99 3.28 -20.99
CA ILE A 151 -10.06 3.93 -21.74
C ILE A 151 -11.38 3.60 -21.05
N ASN A 152 -12.19 4.61 -20.76
CA ASN A 152 -13.55 4.38 -20.25
C ASN A 152 -14.49 4.07 -21.43
N ILE A 153 -15.27 2.99 -21.31
CA ILE A 153 -16.15 2.50 -22.38
C ILE A 153 -17.59 2.47 -21.87
N SER A 154 -18.40 3.44 -22.29
CA SER A 154 -19.81 3.51 -21.95
C SER A 154 -20.67 2.60 -22.83
N GLY A 155 -21.75 2.04 -22.28
CA GLY A 155 -22.74 1.25 -23.02
C GLY A 155 -22.47 -0.25 -23.13
N MET A 156 -21.36 -0.74 -22.55
CA MET A 156 -21.14 -2.18 -22.46
C MET A 156 -22.14 -2.80 -21.49
N THR A 157 -22.99 -3.69 -22.00
CA THR A 157 -24.08 -4.31 -21.22
C THR A 157 -23.92 -5.82 -21.07
N CYS A 158 -23.05 -6.45 -21.88
CA CYS A 158 -22.88 -7.91 -21.88
C CYS A 158 -21.45 -8.31 -22.28
N ASN A 159 -21.06 -9.54 -21.96
CA ASN A 159 -19.74 -10.11 -22.29
C ASN A 159 -19.51 -10.25 -23.80
N SER A 160 -20.57 -10.28 -24.60
CA SER A 160 -20.48 -10.22 -26.07
C SER A 160 -19.94 -8.88 -26.57
N CYS A 161 -20.26 -7.76 -25.90
CA CYS A 161 -19.73 -6.44 -26.21
C CYS A 161 -18.21 -6.41 -25.97
N VAL A 162 -17.75 -6.98 -24.85
CA VAL A 162 -16.33 -7.09 -24.48
C VAL A 162 -15.53 -7.75 -25.59
N GLN A 163 -15.93 -8.97 -25.98
CA GLN A 163 -15.24 -9.75 -27.01
C GLN A 163 -15.24 -9.05 -28.37
N SER A 164 -16.34 -8.35 -28.70
CA SER A 164 -16.43 -7.57 -29.93
C SER A 164 -15.41 -6.43 -29.93
N ILE A 165 -15.29 -5.70 -28.82
CA ILE A 165 -14.37 -4.58 -28.68
C ILE A 165 -12.92 -5.07 -28.68
N GLU A 166 -12.59 -6.08 -27.88
CA GLU A 166 -11.25 -6.70 -27.83
C GLU A 166 -10.84 -7.23 -29.20
N GLY A 167 -11.74 -7.95 -29.89
CA GLY A 167 -11.47 -8.50 -31.21
C GLY A 167 -11.29 -7.45 -32.31
N LEU A 168 -11.97 -6.30 -32.21
CA LEU A 168 -11.81 -5.20 -33.17
C LEU A 168 -10.53 -4.39 -32.91
N ILE A 169 -10.23 -4.10 -31.64
CA ILE A 169 -9.07 -3.28 -31.25
C ILE A 169 -7.77 -4.09 -31.42
N SER A 170 -7.77 -5.38 -31.11
CA SER A 170 -6.59 -6.24 -31.29
C SER A 170 -6.15 -6.37 -32.75
N LYS A 171 -7.02 -6.07 -33.72
CA LYS A 171 -6.69 -6.09 -35.16
C LYS A 171 -6.16 -4.74 -35.68
N ARG A 172 -6.16 -3.69 -34.85
CA ARG A 172 -5.67 -2.38 -35.27
C ARG A 172 -4.14 -2.38 -35.33
N PRO A 173 -3.55 -1.77 -36.37
CA PRO A 173 -2.10 -1.59 -36.43
C PRO A 173 -1.63 -0.76 -35.24
N GLY A 174 -0.51 -1.14 -34.63
CA GLY A 174 0.04 -0.48 -33.45
C GLY A 174 -0.47 -0.99 -32.10
N VAL A 175 -1.54 -1.80 -32.07
CA VAL A 175 -2.04 -2.41 -30.83
C VAL A 175 -1.36 -3.74 -30.59
N LYS A 176 -0.71 -3.88 -29.43
CA LYS A 176 -0.04 -5.12 -29.01
C LYS A 176 -0.94 -5.99 -28.15
N SER A 177 -1.75 -5.39 -27.28
CA SER A 177 -2.71 -6.10 -26.44
C SER A 177 -3.88 -5.19 -26.03
N ILE A 178 -5.05 -5.78 -25.79
CA ILE A 178 -6.26 -5.09 -25.31
C ILE A 178 -6.98 -6.00 -24.32
N ARG A 179 -7.42 -5.43 -23.21
CA ARG A 179 -8.27 -6.09 -22.19
C ARG A 179 -9.45 -5.22 -21.86
N VAL A 180 -10.65 -5.77 -21.83
CA VAL A 180 -11.86 -5.00 -21.50
C VAL A 180 -12.56 -5.58 -20.25
N SER A 181 -12.92 -4.69 -19.33
CA SER A 181 -13.53 -5.01 -18.03
C SER A 181 -14.95 -4.46 -17.95
N LEU A 182 -15.97 -5.34 -17.90
CA LEU A 182 -17.36 -4.93 -17.66
C LEU A 182 -17.56 -4.37 -16.25
N ALA A 183 -16.96 -4.99 -15.25
CA ALA A 183 -17.11 -4.60 -13.86
C ALA A 183 -16.70 -3.14 -13.62
N ASN A 184 -15.64 -2.70 -14.31
CA ASN A 184 -15.09 -1.37 -14.17
C ASN A 184 -15.53 -0.44 -15.32
N SER A 185 -16.24 -0.96 -16.33
CA SER A 185 -16.59 -0.22 -17.56
C SER A 185 -15.38 0.42 -18.25
N THR A 186 -14.22 -0.25 -18.22
CA THR A 186 -12.94 0.24 -18.77
C THR A 186 -12.29 -0.78 -19.70
N GLY A 187 -11.46 -0.30 -20.62
CA GLY A 187 -10.58 -1.10 -21.46
C GLY A 187 -9.13 -0.63 -21.34
N THR A 188 -8.22 -1.55 -21.09
CA THR A 188 -6.77 -1.31 -20.99
C THR A 188 -6.09 -1.78 -22.26
N ALA A 189 -5.43 -0.87 -22.98
CA ALA A 189 -4.75 -1.16 -24.24
C ALA A 189 -3.23 -0.94 -24.10
N GLU A 190 -2.45 -1.90 -24.56
CA GLU A 190 -1.00 -1.79 -24.76
C GLU A 190 -0.74 -1.51 -26.25
N TYR A 191 -0.11 -0.38 -26.55
CA TYR A 191 0.17 0.04 -27.92
C TYR A 191 1.58 0.63 -28.04
N ASP A 192 2.10 0.64 -29.26
CA ASP A 192 3.37 1.32 -29.57
C ASP A 192 3.07 2.77 -30.02
N PRO A 193 3.52 3.80 -29.28
CA PRO A 193 3.26 5.19 -29.64
C PRO A 193 4.10 5.68 -30.84
N LEU A 194 5.02 4.86 -31.37
CA LEU A 194 5.91 5.22 -32.49
C LEU A 194 5.48 4.63 -33.84
N LEU A 195 4.35 3.90 -33.88
CA LEU A 195 3.75 3.29 -35.09
C LEU A 195 2.60 4.14 -35.64
#